data_AF-R7MDG1-F1
#
_entry.id   AF-R7MDG1-F1
#
_cell.length_a   1.000
_cell.length_b   1.000
_cell.length_c   1.000
_cell.angle_alpha   90.00
_cell.angle_beta   90.00
_cell.angle_gamma   90.00
#
_symmetry.space_group_name_H-M   'P 1'
#
loop_
_entity.id
_entity.type
_entity.pdbx_description
1 polymer ?
#
loop_
_entity_poly.entity_id
_entity_poly.type
_entity_poly.pdbx_seq_one_letter_code
_entity_poly.pdbx_strand_id
1 'polypeptide(L)'
;MSIASEIQRIKNNIANAYTVILEKGGVLPSNKNSSNLANTINSISSSAKYGITVDNFLGDVDSNGLYKLPISGTLNATGIKKVDDYGLACKFGGSAWGTTRVQGLTHIIFPDLTYVGNGAMGYFYTYSTDLETISFPELVEIGQCGMQNAFQWNYALKSASFPKLRILSGMYNSLSNAFNYCQNLEYVNLNSLEQMTSQALSSAFSSCRKLQELSFPSLNKNSFGNYTDQFYRMLSGVSGCTVHFPIRIKKTIENWSDVISGFGGTNTVILFDLSASTVNFTSNSDNYNLYIDKDLIEESTILLPAEDAEYLAHDNSANKVLVQTLTNLVENETKNEFIDFNQNSRKIKIITNHGTNVYFDILGVQICAVEESNGNFAINYIGNNIDISYFIDGGDNYTDATGTISVQNNNVSQNITLSNATISNFSRPNLSANGTMGGNSFAVSCDSSVSGYSAYYAVDGNTDYLWMVNNTNSICKYTFYNPIPLKVSQIVNYYTSTTYSASNFTVEGSNDNENWTEIGTYTVSKTLTQTIRVNSTRYFKYHRITYKNSTIRLKDLGITATQKG
;
A
#
# COMPACT_ATOMS: atom_id res chain seq x y z
N MET A 1 -48.19 5.44 -49.91
CA MET A 1 -47.46 4.16 -49.77
C MET A 1 -47.51 3.46 -51.11
N SER A 2 -46.36 3.12 -51.69
CA SER A 2 -46.34 2.29 -52.88
C SER A 2 -46.48 0.82 -52.48
N ILE A 3 -47.00 -0.01 -53.40
CA ILE A 3 -47.07 -1.47 -53.20
C ILE A 3 -45.68 -2.02 -52.85
N ALA A 4 -44.61 -1.49 -53.46
CA ALA A 4 -43.23 -1.86 -53.17
C ALA A 4 -42.81 -1.53 -51.72
N SER A 5 -43.15 -0.33 -51.23
CA SER A 5 -42.86 0.07 -49.83
C SER A 5 -43.61 -0.80 -48.82
N GLU A 6 -44.82 -1.21 -49.16
CA GLU A 6 -45.65 -2.05 -48.29
C GLU A 6 -45.12 -3.50 -48.24
N ILE A 7 -44.70 -4.03 -49.38
CA ILE A 7 -44.04 -5.35 -49.46
C ILE A 7 -42.76 -5.37 -48.62
N GLN A 8 -41.95 -4.31 -48.68
CA GLN A 8 -40.71 -4.24 -47.89
C GLN A 8 -40.97 -4.17 -46.39
N ARG A 9 -42.00 -3.41 -45.98
CA ARG A 9 -42.45 -3.35 -44.58
C ARG A 9 -42.86 -4.73 -44.06
N ILE A 10 -43.62 -5.49 -44.84
CA ILE A 10 -44.05 -6.84 -44.48
C ILE A 10 -42.86 -7.79 -44.36
N LYS A 11 -41.88 -7.73 -45.28
CA LYS A 11 -40.64 -8.53 -45.20
C LYS A 11 -39.85 -8.25 -43.93
N ASN A 12 -39.68 -6.98 -43.57
CA ASN A 12 -38.98 -6.58 -42.35
C ASN A 12 -39.73 -7.06 -41.10
N ASN A 13 -41.05 -6.95 -41.07
CA ASN A 13 -41.86 -7.43 -39.95
C ASN A 13 -41.75 -8.96 -39.77
N ILE A 14 -41.78 -9.72 -40.87
CA ILE A 14 -41.59 -11.18 -40.82
C ILE A 14 -40.17 -11.51 -40.34
N ALA A 15 -39.14 -10.82 -40.83
CA ALA A 15 -37.76 -11.02 -40.37
C ALA A 15 -37.61 -10.75 -38.87
N ASN A 16 -38.18 -9.65 -38.37
CA ASN A 16 -38.17 -9.29 -36.95
C ASN A 16 -38.92 -10.33 -36.11
N ALA A 17 -40.04 -10.87 -36.60
CA ALA A 17 -40.75 -11.94 -35.90
C ALA A 17 -39.86 -13.19 -35.73
N TYR A 18 -39.07 -13.56 -36.75
CA TYR A 18 -38.10 -14.66 -36.61
C TYR A 18 -36.95 -14.36 -35.65
N THR A 19 -36.49 -13.11 -35.57
CA THR A 19 -35.52 -12.69 -34.55
C THR A 19 -36.08 -12.91 -33.15
N VAL A 20 -37.31 -12.45 -32.91
CA VAL A 20 -37.99 -12.63 -31.61
C VAL A 20 -38.26 -14.11 -31.30
N ILE A 21 -38.58 -14.93 -32.30
CA ILE A 21 -38.75 -16.38 -32.12
C ILE A 21 -37.42 -17.03 -31.69
N LEU A 22 -36.29 -16.64 -32.30
CA LEU A 22 -34.96 -17.14 -31.92
C LEU A 22 -34.57 -16.72 -30.50
N GLU A 23 -34.83 -15.46 -30.12
CA GLU A 23 -34.63 -14.96 -28.76
C GLU A 23 -35.47 -15.71 -27.72
N LYS A 24 -36.63 -16.24 -28.14
CA LYS A 24 -37.52 -17.08 -27.33
C LYS A 24 -37.24 -18.58 -27.45
N GLY A 25 -36.13 -18.98 -28.08
CA GLY A 25 -35.67 -20.37 -28.15
C GLY A 25 -36.35 -21.25 -29.21
N GLY A 26 -37.09 -20.67 -30.16
CA GLY A 26 -37.71 -21.43 -31.26
C GLY A 26 -36.69 -21.92 -32.30
N VAL A 27 -36.96 -23.09 -32.91
CA VAL A 27 -36.11 -23.66 -33.96
C VAL A 27 -36.41 -22.98 -35.30
N LEU A 28 -35.38 -22.35 -35.90
CA LEU A 28 -35.53 -21.63 -37.16
C LEU A 28 -35.49 -22.56 -38.39
N PRO A 29 -36.41 -22.40 -39.35
CA PRO A 29 -36.35 -23.11 -40.62
C PRO A 29 -35.26 -22.55 -41.53
N SER A 30 -34.79 -23.37 -42.47
CA SER A 30 -33.82 -22.98 -43.49
C SER A 30 -34.33 -21.88 -44.44
N ASN A 31 -35.64 -21.74 -44.60
CA ASN A 31 -36.29 -20.65 -45.36
C ASN A 31 -37.22 -19.87 -44.44
N LYS A 32 -37.10 -18.54 -44.34
CA LYS A 32 -37.94 -17.70 -43.45
C LYS A 32 -38.98 -16.94 -44.26
N ASN A 33 -40.24 -17.31 -44.17
CA ASN A 33 -41.33 -16.63 -44.88
C ASN A 33 -42.62 -16.63 -44.04
N SER A 34 -43.70 -16.06 -44.57
CA SER A 34 -44.98 -15.96 -43.86
C SER A 34 -45.68 -17.31 -43.69
N SER A 35 -45.48 -18.28 -44.58
CA SER A 35 -46.22 -19.54 -44.55
C SER A 35 -45.73 -20.49 -43.47
N ASN A 36 -44.45 -20.43 -43.09
CA ASN A 36 -43.92 -21.21 -41.98
C ASN A 36 -43.77 -20.44 -40.67
N LEU A 37 -44.15 -19.16 -40.63
CA LEU A 37 -44.05 -18.34 -39.43
C LEU A 37 -44.91 -18.89 -38.30
N ALA A 38 -46.15 -19.27 -38.57
CA ALA A 38 -47.05 -19.85 -37.56
C ALA A 38 -46.49 -21.15 -36.96
N ASN A 39 -45.99 -22.06 -37.81
CA ASN A 39 -45.38 -23.31 -37.34
C ASN A 39 -44.08 -23.07 -36.55
N THR A 40 -43.32 -22.03 -36.91
CA THR A 40 -42.10 -21.63 -36.18
C THR A 40 -42.44 -20.95 -34.85
N ILE A 41 -43.53 -20.18 -34.77
CA ILE A 41 -44.05 -19.67 -33.50
C ILE A 41 -44.47 -20.83 -32.61
N ASN A 42 -45.08 -21.87 -33.17
CA ASN A 42 -45.46 -23.08 -32.43
C ASN A 42 -44.25 -23.95 -32.04
N SER A 43 -43.05 -23.69 -32.59
CA SER A 43 -41.81 -24.31 -32.12
C SER A 43 -41.23 -23.60 -30.89
N ILE A 44 -41.77 -22.43 -30.54
CA ILE A 44 -41.59 -21.87 -29.20
C ILE A 44 -42.35 -22.79 -28.26
N SER A 45 -41.64 -23.76 -27.68
CA SER A 45 -42.20 -24.62 -26.64
C SER A 45 -42.78 -23.74 -25.53
N SER A 46 -44.05 -23.97 -25.20
CA SER A 46 -44.72 -23.36 -24.06
C SER A 46 -44.11 -23.83 -22.75
N SER A 47 -42.97 -23.27 -22.35
CA SER A 47 -42.48 -23.35 -20.97
C SER A 47 -43.02 -22.14 -20.21
N ALA A 48 -44.34 -22.09 -20.02
CA ALA A 48 -44.97 -21.11 -19.14
C ALA A 48 -45.01 -21.68 -17.73
N LYS A 49 -44.24 -21.03 -16.85
CA LYS A 49 -44.46 -20.98 -15.39
C LYS A 49 -44.51 -22.37 -14.74
N TYR A 50 -43.32 -22.89 -14.38
CA TYR A 50 -43.02 -24.14 -13.65
C TYR A 50 -42.64 -25.40 -14.49
N GLY A 51 -41.47 -25.37 -15.14
CA GLY A 51 -40.79 -26.53 -15.75
C GLY A 51 -41.35 -26.90 -17.15
N ILE A 52 -40.59 -27.22 -18.19
CA ILE A 52 -39.26 -27.81 -18.44
C ILE A 52 -38.94 -27.36 -19.89
N THR A 53 -37.78 -26.79 -20.23
CA THR A 53 -36.55 -27.53 -20.60
C THR A 53 -35.33 -26.87 -19.99
N VAL A 54 -34.97 -27.44 -18.85
CA VAL A 54 -33.77 -27.26 -18.04
C VAL A 54 -33.24 -28.67 -17.86
N ASP A 55 -32.87 -29.35 -18.96
CA ASP A 55 -32.61 -30.79 -18.89
C ASP A 55 -31.30 -31.15 -18.20
N ASN A 56 -30.62 -30.21 -17.52
CA ASN A 56 -29.44 -30.52 -16.71
C ASN A 56 -29.08 -29.45 -15.67
N PHE A 57 -30.03 -28.75 -15.03
CA PHE A 57 -29.60 -27.90 -13.92
C PHE A 57 -29.08 -28.76 -12.77
N LEU A 58 -29.81 -29.81 -12.33
CA LEU A 58 -29.44 -30.59 -11.14
C LEU A 58 -29.89 -32.08 -11.12
N GLY A 59 -30.18 -32.71 -12.27
CA GLY A 59 -30.22 -34.19 -12.38
C GLY A 59 -31.44 -34.80 -13.06
N ASP A 60 -31.19 -35.97 -13.67
CA ASP A 60 -32.14 -36.80 -14.41
C ASP A 60 -33.29 -37.31 -13.54
N VAL A 61 -34.40 -37.58 -14.21
CA VAL A 61 -35.58 -38.23 -13.65
C VAL A 61 -35.40 -39.74 -13.78
N ASP A 62 -35.47 -40.48 -12.67
CA ASP A 62 -35.40 -41.95 -12.75
C ASP A 62 -36.66 -42.55 -13.38
N SER A 63 -36.65 -43.88 -13.60
CA SER A 63 -37.77 -44.60 -14.25
C SER A 63 -39.13 -44.45 -13.55
N ASN A 64 -39.18 -43.86 -12.35
CA ASN A 64 -40.39 -43.64 -11.56
C ASN A 64 -40.79 -42.16 -11.46
N GLY A 65 -40.14 -41.25 -12.18
CA GLY A 65 -40.46 -39.83 -12.09
C GLY A 65 -39.75 -39.09 -10.95
N LEU A 66 -38.78 -39.72 -10.26
CA LEU A 66 -38.11 -39.11 -9.11
C LEU A 66 -36.84 -38.37 -9.55
N TYR A 67 -36.72 -37.10 -9.14
CA TYR A 67 -35.55 -36.26 -9.42
C TYR A 67 -34.33 -36.73 -8.63
N LYS A 68 -33.20 -37.04 -9.29
CA LYS A 68 -31.96 -37.46 -8.61
C LYS A 68 -30.79 -36.51 -8.91
N LEU A 69 -30.46 -35.68 -7.93
CA LEU A 69 -29.14 -35.05 -7.82
C LEU A 69 -28.04 -36.13 -7.81
N PRO A 70 -26.79 -35.84 -8.25
CA PRO A 70 -25.69 -36.77 -8.05
C PRO A 70 -25.61 -37.11 -6.57
N ILE A 71 -25.79 -38.39 -6.23
CA ILE A 71 -25.89 -38.85 -4.83
C ILE A 71 -24.53 -38.90 -4.13
N SER A 72 -23.44 -38.73 -4.89
CA SER A 72 -22.08 -38.68 -4.36
C SER A 72 -21.10 -38.06 -5.36
N GLY A 73 -20.00 -37.47 -4.88
CA GLY A 73 -18.87 -37.05 -5.71
C GLY A 73 -18.93 -35.58 -6.13
N THR A 74 -18.67 -35.30 -7.40
CA THR A 74 -18.53 -33.92 -7.90
C THR A 74 -19.77 -33.46 -8.65
N LEU A 75 -20.34 -32.33 -8.26
CA LEU A 75 -21.28 -31.57 -9.06
C LEU A 75 -20.52 -30.55 -9.90
N ASN A 76 -20.54 -30.70 -11.22
CA ASN A 76 -20.03 -29.72 -12.16
C ASN A 76 -21.18 -29.16 -13.02
N ALA A 77 -21.60 -27.95 -12.67
CA ALA A 77 -22.77 -27.25 -13.21
C ALA A 77 -22.41 -26.38 -14.42
N THR A 78 -21.79 -26.99 -15.44
CA THR A 78 -21.36 -26.30 -16.68
C THR A 78 -22.55 -25.79 -17.51
N GLY A 79 -22.40 -24.65 -18.16
CA GLY A 79 -23.40 -24.01 -19.02
C GLY A 79 -24.42 -23.13 -18.30
N ILE A 80 -24.42 -23.16 -16.97
CA ILE A 80 -25.32 -22.35 -16.14
C ILE A 80 -24.71 -20.98 -15.95
N LYS A 81 -25.29 -19.95 -16.60
CA LYS A 81 -24.77 -18.58 -16.57
C LYS A 81 -25.40 -17.68 -15.51
N LYS A 82 -26.66 -17.93 -15.18
CA LYS A 82 -27.44 -17.16 -14.21
C LYS A 82 -28.36 -18.08 -13.43
N VAL A 83 -28.64 -17.74 -12.18
CA VAL A 83 -29.71 -18.36 -11.38
C VAL A 83 -30.63 -17.27 -10.87
N ASP A 84 -31.94 -17.47 -11.02
CA ASP A 84 -32.96 -16.55 -10.51
C ASP A 84 -33.11 -16.63 -8.98
N ASP A 85 -33.91 -15.74 -8.42
CA ASP A 85 -34.21 -15.65 -7.00
C ASP A 85 -34.58 -17.01 -6.38
N TYR A 86 -34.04 -17.30 -5.20
CA TYR A 86 -34.23 -18.53 -4.42
C TYR A 86 -33.84 -19.85 -5.13
N GLY A 87 -33.34 -19.83 -6.37
CA GLY A 87 -33.17 -21.03 -7.19
C GLY A 87 -32.25 -22.09 -6.57
N LEU A 88 -31.06 -21.70 -6.12
CA LEU A 88 -30.11 -22.62 -5.48
C LEU A 88 -30.56 -23.04 -4.08
N ALA A 89 -31.07 -22.10 -3.28
CA ALA A 89 -31.56 -22.31 -1.91
C ALA A 89 -32.72 -23.31 -1.86
N CYS A 90 -33.73 -23.16 -2.73
CA CYS A 90 -34.83 -24.12 -2.82
C CYS A 90 -34.37 -25.53 -3.16
N LYS A 91 -33.27 -25.66 -3.90
CA LYS A 91 -32.78 -26.97 -4.34
C LYS A 91 -31.86 -27.67 -3.35
N PHE A 92 -31.04 -26.90 -2.65
CA PHE A 92 -29.96 -27.42 -1.81
C PHE A 92 -30.05 -27.02 -0.34
N GLY A 93 -30.94 -26.10 0.01
CA GLY A 93 -30.97 -25.50 1.34
C GLY A 93 -31.55 -26.38 2.45
N GLY A 94 -32.06 -27.57 2.10
CA GLY A 94 -32.54 -28.56 3.05
C GLY A 94 -33.71 -28.07 3.89
N SER A 95 -33.71 -28.40 5.19
CA SER A 95 -34.85 -28.18 6.09
C SER A 95 -35.23 -26.70 6.27
N ALA A 96 -34.29 -25.77 6.07
CA ALA A 96 -34.57 -24.33 6.08
C ALA A 96 -35.54 -23.91 4.95
N TRP A 97 -35.69 -24.76 3.92
CA TRP A 97 -36.52 -24.56 2.73
C TRP A 97 -37.50 -25.71 2.49
N GLY A 98 -37.75 -26.54 3.51
CA GLY A 98 -38.68 -27.68 3.42
C GLY A 98 -38.21 -28.82 2.52
N THR A 99 -36.92 -28.90 2.18
CA THR A 99 -36.34 -30.00 1.41
C THR A 99 -35.45 -30.91 2.26
N THR A 100 -35.25 -32.16 1.82
CA THR A 100 -34.27 -33.04 2.46
C THR A 100 -32.87 -32.50 2.20
N ARG A 101 -32.03 -32.44 3.25
CA ARG A 101 -30.63 -31.99 3.13
C ARG A 101 -29.88 -32.87 2.13
N VAL A 102 -29.25 -32.24 1.15
CA VAL A 102 -28.43 -32.96 0.16
C VAL A 102 -27.13 -33.38 0.82
N GLN A 103 -26.75 -34.64 0.64
CA GLN A 103 -25.51 -35.23 1.15
C GLN A 103 -24.76 -35.93 0.00
N GLY A 104 -23.52 -36.33 0.25
CA GLY A 104 -22.67 -37.12 -0.64
C GLY A 104 -21.83 -36.33 -1.63
N LEU A 105 -22.17 -35.07 -1.94
CA LEU A 105 -21.32 -34.26 -2.81
C LEU A 105 -20.09 -33.79 -2.04
N THR A 106 -18.92 -34.09 -2.58
CA THR A 106 -17.62 -33.69 -2.04
C THR A 106 -17.10 -32.43 -2.72
N HIS A 107 -17.51 -32.15 -3.96
CA HIS A 107 -17.05 -30.99 -4.73
C HIS A 107 -18.24 -30.36 -5.46
N ILE A 108 -18.41 -29.04 -5.36
CA ILE A 108 -19.42 -28.29 -6.11
C ILE A 108 -18.73 -27.19 -6.93
N ILE A 109 -18.97 -27.18 -8.24
CA ILE A 109 -18.37 -26.20 -9.16
C ILE A 109 -19.44 -25.67 -10.10
N PHE A 110 -19.56 -24.34 -10.20
CA PHE A 110 -20.37 -23.62 -11.18
C PHE A 110 -19.44 -22.78 -12.07
N PRO A 111 -18.86 -23.37 -13.13
CA PRO A 111 -17.76 -22.75 -13.86
C PRO A 111 -18.18 -21.52 -14.68
N ASP A 112 -19.44 -21.46 -15.15
CA ASP A 112 -19.92 -20.39 -16.03
C ASP A 112 -20.88 -19.40 -15.36
N LEU A 113 -21.18 -19.60 -14.06
CA LEU A 113 -22.21 -18.84 -13.35
C LEU A 113 -21.71 -17.45 -13.00
N THR A 114 -22.36 -16.44 -13.54
CA THR A 114 -21.96 -15.02 -13.40
C THR A 114 -22.84 -14.21 -12.46
N TYR A 115 -24.09 -14.63 -12.25
CA TYR A 115 -25.07 -13.91 -11.47
C TYR A 115 -26.01 -14.86 -10.72
N VAL A 116 -26.29 -14.53 -9.46
CA VAL A 116 -27.30 -15.22 -8.66
C VAL A 116 -28.29 -14.22 -8.09
N GLY A 117 -29.59 -14.49 -8.27
CA GLY A 117 -30.68 -13.65 -7.80
C GLY A 117 -30.84 -13.61 -6.27
N ASN A 118 -31.86 -12.90 -5.83
CA ASN A 118 -32.14 -12.64 -4.42
C ASN A 118 -32.42 -13.93 -3.65
N GLY A 119 -31.78 -14.09 -2.49
CA GLY A 119 -31.98 -15.21 -1.57
C GLY A 119 -31.54 -16.56 -2.10
N ALA A 120 -31.02 -16.64 -3.33
CA ALA A 120 -30.68 -17.91 -3.95
C ALA A 120 -29.49 -18.60 -3.28
N MET A 121 -28.56 -17.87 -2.66
CA MET A 121 -27.49 -18.47 -1.85
C MET A 121 -27.80 -18.55 -0.36
N GLY A 122 -28.98 -18.11 0.08
CA GLY A 122 -29.39 -18.16 1.48
C GLY A 122 -29.58 -19.61 1.94
N TYR A 123 -28.82 -20.05 2.94
CA TYR A 123 -28.78 -21.44 3.43
C TYR A 123 -28.39 -22.49 2.37
N PHE A 124 -27.71 -22.09 1.29
CA PHE A 124 -27.32 -22.98 0.21
C PHE A 124 -26.30 -24.06 0.61
N TYR A 125 -26.75 -25.31 0.73
CA TYR A 125 -25.91 -26.47 1.03
C TYR A 125 -25.34 -26.47 2.46
N THR A 126 -26.23 -26.38 3.45
CA THR A 126 -25.88 -26.39 4.89
C THR A 126 -25.88 -27.80 5.51
N TYR A 127 -25.08 -27.98 6.56
CA TYR A 127 -24.98 -29.21 7.37
C TYR A 127 -24.60 -30.46 6.55
N SER A 128 -23.74 -30.31 5.56
CA SER A 128 -23.13 -31.44 4.85
C SER A 128 -21.99 -32.04 5.67
N THR A 129 -21.92 -33.37 5.67
CA THR A 129 -20.78 -34.11 6.23
C THR A 129 -19.69 -34.41 5.20
N ASP A 130 -19.97 -34.17 3.92
CA ASP A 130 -19.17 -34.68 2.80
C ASP A 130 -18.51 -33.57 1.97
N LEU A 131 -19.09 -32.36 1.92
CA LEU A 131 -18.59 -31.28 1.07
C LEU A 131 -17.19 -30.85 1.47
N GLU A 132 -16.21 -31.05 0.59
CA GLU A 132 -14.81 -30.69 0.80
C GLU A 132 -14.43 -29.37 0.11
N THR A 133 -14.97 -29.10 -1.08
CA THR A 133 -14.63 -27.88 -1.83
C THR A 133 -15.82 -27.27 -2.55
N ILE A 134 -15.80 -25.94 -2.69
CA ILE A 134 -16.73 -25.22 -3.55
C ILE A 134 -16.07 -24.13 -4.39
N SER A 135 -16.51 -23.97 -5.65
CA SER A 135 -15.93 -23.00 -6.59
C SER A 135 -16.95 -22.36 -7.53
N PHE A 136 -16.92 -21.03 -7.59
CA PHE A 136 -17.69 -20.19 -8.50
C PHE A 136 -16.73 -19.21 -9.21
N PRO A 137 -15.93 -19.67 -10.18
CA PRO A 137 -14.84 -18.88 -10.75
C PRO A 137 -15.31 -17.63 -11.49
N GLU A 138 -16.49 -17.67 -12.11
CA GLU A 138 -17.03 -16.57 -12.93
C GLU A 138 -18.11 -15.73 -12.22
N LEU A 139 -18.45 -16.05 -10.97
CA LEU A 139 -19.55 -15.38 -10.27
C LEU A 139 -19.14 -13.96 -9.90
N VAL A 140 -19.89 -12.98 -10.40
CA VAL A 140 -19.60 -11.55 -10.21
C VAL A 140 -20.51 -10.93 -9.15
N GLU A 141 -21.78 -11.35 -9.11
CA GLU A 141 -22.80 -10.72 -8.29
C GLU A 141 -23.78 -11.73 -7.70
N ILE A 142 -24.13 -11.52 -6.43
CA ILE A 142 -25.24 -12.18 -5.75
C ILE A 142 -26.20 -11.09 -5.26
N GLY A 143 -27.49 -11.27 -5.52
CA GLY A 143 -28.57 -10.37 -5.10
C GLY A 143 -28.80 -10.34 -3.58
N GLN A 144 -29.98 -9.86 -3.20
CA GLN A 144 -30.37 -9.63 -1.81
C GLN A 144 -30.19 -10.88 -0.93
N CYS A 145 -29.77 -10.69 0.32
CA CYS A 145 -29.42 -11.75 1.29
C CYS A 145 -28.08 -12.47 1.03
N GLY A 146 -27.33 -12.09 -0.03
CA GLY A 146 -25.96 -12.55 -0.25
C GLY A 146 -25.80 -14.05 -0.07
N MET A 147 -24.82 -14.46 0.73
CA MET A 147 -24.56 -15.86 1.12
C MET A 147 -24.91 -16.14 2.58
N GLN A 148 -25.97 -15.52 3.11
CA GLN A 148 -26.38 -15.72 4.49
C GLN A 148 -26.53 -17.22 4.79
N ASN A 149 -25.81 -17.71 5.81
CA ASN A 149 -25.79 -19.11 6.24
C ASN A 149 -25.47 -20.13 5.13
N ALA A 150 -24.95 -19.75 3.96
CA ALA A 150 -24.88 -20.65 2.81
C ALA A 150 -24.26 -22.02 3.16
N PHE A 151 -23.03 -22.04 3.62
CA PHE A 151 -22.25 -23.24 3.89
C PHE A 151 -22.17 -23.61 5.36
N GLN A 152 -23.09 -23.10 6.19
CA GLN A 152 -23.06 -23.32 7.63
C GLN A 152 -23.01 -24.82 7.96
N TRP A 153 -22.19 -25.21 8.94
CA TRP A 153 -22.04 -26.58 9.44
C TRP A 153 -21.52 -27.61 8.43
N ASN A 154 -20.74 -27.18 7.43
CA ASN A 154 -20.04 -28.11 6.54
C ASN A 154 -18.70 -28.54 7.15
N TYR A 155 -18.72 -29.64 7.92
CA TYR A 155 -17.55 -30.06 8.70
C TYR A 155 -16.38 -30.54 7.84
N ALA A 156 -16.64 -31.06 6.64
CA ALA A 156 -15.60 -31.53 5.72
C ALA A 156 -15.02 -30.42 4.84
N LEU A 157 -15.60 -29.22 4.82
CA LEU A 157 -15.25 -28.16 3.87
C LEU A 157 -13.84 -27.64 4.17
N LYS A 158 -12.94 -27.78 3.20
CA LYS A 158 -11.54 -27.35 3.24
C LYS A 158 -11.32 -26.04 2.51
N SER A 159 -12.03 -25.82 1.40
CA SER A 159 -11.88 -24.59 0.61
C SER A 159 -13.15 -24.08 -0.06
N ALA A 160 -13.24 -22.77 -0.20
CA ALA A 160 -14.31 -22.08 -0.93
C ALA A 160 -13.75 -20.97 -1.80
N SER A 161 -14.15 -20.88 -3.08
CA SER A 161 -13.53 -19.95 -4.03
C SER A 161 -14.54 -19.13 -4.84
N PHE A 162 -14.41 -17.80 -4.75
CA PHE A 162 -15.25 -16.80 -5.42
C PHE A 162 -14.37 -15.66 -5.99
N PRO A 163 -13.41 -15.96 -6.89
CA PRO A 163 -12.33 -15.03 -7.25
C PRO A 163 -12.82 -13.77 -7.96
N LYS A 164 -13.98 -13.80 -8.62
CA LYS A 164 -14.58 -12.66 -9.35
C LYS A 164 -15.77 -12.03 -8.62
N LEU A 165 -16.17 -12.55 -7.46
CA LEU A 165 -17.33 -12.06 -6.73
C LEU A 165 -17.05 -10.67 -6.20
N ARG A 166 -17.75 -9.69 -6.75
CA ARG A 166 -17.49 -8.27 -6.50
C ARG A 166 -18.58 -7.63 -5.65
N ILE A 167 -19.84 -8.03 -5.87
CA ILE A 167 -21.01 -7.33 -5.35
C ILE A 167 -21.95 -8.32 -4.65
N LEU A 168 -22.31 -7.99 -3.41
CA LEU A 168 -23.45 -8.57 -2.70
C LEU A 168 -24.56 -7.51 -2.63
N SER A 169 -25.43 -7.49 -3.64
CA SER A 169 -26.41 -6.43 -3.89
C SER A 169 -27.71 -6.68 -3.12
N GLY A 170 -27.81 -6.18 -1.88
CA GLY A 170 -29.12 -6.03 -1.24
C GLY A 170 -29.08 -5.76 0.25
N MET A 171 -30.25 -5.65 0.88
CA MET A 171 -30.40 -4.91 2.15
C MET A 171 -29.84 -5.62 3.41
N TYR A 172 -29.75 -6.95 3.41
CA TYR A 172 -29.50 -7.73 4.64
C TYR A 172 -28.41 -8.79 4.50
N ASN A 173 -27.62 -8.96 5.57
CA ASN A 173 -26.87 -10.16 5.95
C ASN A 173 -25.91 -10.74 4.90
N SER A 174 -25.10 -9.89 4.26
CA SER A 174 -24.23 -10.25 3.13
C SER A 174 -23.54 -11.63 3.25
N LEU A 175 -22.49 -11.77 4.05
CA LEU A 175 -21.81 -13.06 4.32
C LEU A 175 -22.08 -13.57 5.73
N SER A 176 -23.16 -13.08 6.36
CA SER A 176 -23.48 -13.42 7.74
C SER A 176 -23.61 -14.94 7.90
N ASN A 177 -22.77 -15.51 8.78
CA ASN A 177 -22.68 -16.95 9.06
C ASN A 177 -22.37 -17.86 7.84
N ALA A 178 -21.88 -17.31 6.73
CA ALA A 178 -21.73 -18.05 5.47
C ALA A 178 -20.94 -19.36 5.60
N PHE A 179 -19.89 -19.40 6.44
CA PHE A 179 -19.05 -20.57 6.69
C PHE A 179 -18.99 -20.95 8.18
N ASN A 180 -19.99 -20.54 8.96
CA ASN A 180 -19.97 -20.78 10.39
C ASN A 180 -19.98 -22.30 10.70
N TYR A 181 -19.09 -22.74 11.60
CA TYR A 181 -18.81 -24.14 11.95
C TYR A 181 -18.22 -25.03 10.83
N CYS A 182 -17.61 -24.45 9.80
CA CYS A 182 -16.78 -25.20 8.84
C CYS A 182 -15.39 -25.49 9.44
N GLN A 183 -15.32 -26.43 10.38
CA GLN A 183 -14.13 -26.63 11.23
C GLN A 183 -12.84 -26.98 10.48
N ASN A 184 -12.94 -27.58 9.29
CA ASN A 184 -11.81 -27.94 8.45
C ASN A 184 -11.46 -26.88 7.38
N LEU A 185 -12.12 -25.72 7.36
CA LEU A 185 -11.92 -24.71 6.34
C LEU A 185 -10.53 -24.06 6.50
N GLU A 186 -9.70 -24.20 5.48
CA GLU A 186 -8.32 -23.73 5.42
C GLU A 186 -8.18 -22.52 4.49
N TYR A 187 -9.00 -22.41 3.44
CA TYR A 187 -8.86 -21.39 2.42
C TYR A 187 -10.20 -20.83 1.93
N VAL A 188 -10.31 -19.51 1.83
CA VAL A 188 -11.45 -18.81 1.23
C VAL A 188 -10.96 -17.72 0.29
N ASN A 189 -11.35 -17.77 -0.99
CA ASN A 189 -11.04 -16.71 -1.96
C ASN A 189 -12.23 -15.77 -2.13
N LEU A 190 -12.07 -14.53 -1.64
CA LEU A 190 -13.02 -13.42 -1.80
C LEU A 190 -12.31 -12.17 -2.32
N ASN A 191 -11.22 -12.34 -3.08
CA ASN A 191 -10.27 -11.25 -3.32
C ASN A 191 -10.89 -10.05 -4.05
N SER A 192 -11.89 -10.29 -4.90
CA SER A 192 -12.54 -9.26 -5.71
C SER A 192 -13.70 -8.57 -5.00
N LEU A 193 -13.99 -8.89 -3.74
CA LEU A 193 -15.14 -8.35 -3.03
C LEU A 193 -14.98 -6.84 -2.79
N GLU A 194 -15.84 -6.05 -3.40
CA GLU A 194 -15.79 -4.58 -3.36
C GLU A 194 -16.96 -3.99 -2.58
N GLN A 195 -18.13 -4.62 -2.64
CA GLN A 195 -19.36 -4.07 -2.08
C GLN A 195 -20.15 -5.12 -1.29
N MET A 196 -20.41 -4.78 -0.04
CA MET A 196 -21.26 -5.51 0.89
C MET A 196 -22.25 -4.54 1.54
N THR A 197 -23.20 -5.10 2.30
CA THR A 197 -24.22 -4.34 3.01
C THR A 197 -24.22 -4.70 4.49
N SER A 198 -25.37 -4.74 5.16
CA SER A 198 -25.44 -4.95 6.61
C SER A 198 -24.99 -6.35 7.02
N GLN A 199 -24.40 -6.42 8.22
CA GLN A 199 -23.76 -7.61 8.79
C GLN A 199 -22.79 -8.26 7.82
N ALA A 200 -21.94 -7.45 7.18
CA ALA A 200 -21.13 -7.82 6.03
C ALA A 200 -20.43 -9.17 6.20
N LEU A 201 -19.76 -9.36 7.35
CA LEU A 201 -18.96 -10.55 7.69
C LEU A 201 -19.28 -11.09 9.10
N SER A 202 -20.45 -10.76 9.65
CA SER A 202 -20.85 -11.18 11.00
C SER A 202 -20.83 -12.71 11.14
N SER A 203 -20.01 -13.21 12.06
CA SER A 203 -19.81 -14.65 12.31
C SER A 203 -19.48 -15.49 11.07
N ALA A 204 -19.03 -14.87 9.97
CA ALA A 204 -18.87 -15.53 8.67
C ALA A 204 -17.96 -16.76 8.73
N PHE A 205 -16.91 -16.71 9.56
CA PHE A 205 -15.91 -17.77 9.72
C PHE A 205 -15.81 -18.27 11.18
N SER A 206 -16.87 -18.06 11.97
CA SER A 206 -16.88 -18.49 13.36
C SER A 206 -16.74 -20.01 13.44
N SER A 207 -15.84 -20.49 14.31
CA SER A 207 -15.46 -21.89 14.50
C SER A 207 -14.78 -22.58 13.31
N CYS A 208 -14.22 -21.83 12.35
CA CYS A 208 -13.33 -22.34 11.30
C CYS A 208 -11.92 -22.58 11.85
N ARG A 209 -11.74 -23.63 12.64
CA ARG A 209 -10.53 -23.86 13.47
C ARG A 209 -9.22 -24.05 12.71
N LYS A 210 -9.27 -24.34 11.41
CA LYS A 210 -8.10 -24.50 10.54
C LYS A 210 -7.81 -23.29 9.66
N LEU A 211 -8.61 -22.24 9.76
CA LEU A 211 -8.44 -21.05 8.95
C LEU A 211 -7.26 -20.23 9.49
N GLN A 212 -6.22 -20.08 8.67
CA GLN A 212 -4.99 -19.38 9.05
C GLN A 212 -4.89 -17.99 8.40
N GLU A 213 -5.53 -17.78 7.25
CA GLU A 213 -5.42 -16.54 6.50
C GLU A 213 -6.76 -16.15 5.85
N LEU A 214 -7.06 -14.86 5.85
CA LEU A 214 -8.14 -14.24 5.10
C LEU A 214 -7.62 -12.96 4.44
N SER A 215 -8.08 -12.66 3.22
CA SER A 215 -7.67 -11.47 2.49
C SER A 215 -8.84 -10.83 1.75
N PHE A 216 -8.89 -9.49 1.79
CA PHE A 216 -9.95 -8.68 1.17
C PHE A 216 -9.38 -7.47 0.38
N PRO A 217 -8.46 -7.68 -0.57
CA PRO A 217 -7.67 -6.62 -1.21
C PRO A 217 -8.49 -5.61 -2.01
N SER A 218 -9.70 -5.95 -2.44
CA SER A 218 -10.60 -5.06 -3.20
C SER A 218 -11.48 -4.13 -2.37
N LEU A 219 -11.51 -4.27 -1.03
CA LEU A 219 -12.33 -3.37 -0.19
C LEU A 219 -11.89 -1.91 -0.28
N ASN A 220 -12.84 -0.99 -0.18
CA ASN A 220 -12.63 0.45 -0.25
C ASN A 220 -13.56 1.16 0.76
N LYS A 221 -13.42 2.49 0.89
CA LYS A 221 -14.17 3.27 1.87
C LYS A 221 -15.71 3.15 1.76
N ASN A 222 -16.21 2.74 0.59
CA ASN A 222 -17.64 2.59 0.32
C ASN A 222 -18.13 1.14 0.47
N SER A 223 -17.23 0.18 0.77
CA SER A 223 -17.57 -1.25 0.79
C SER A 223 -18.64 -1.64 1.78
N PHE A 224 -18.86 -0.84 2.82
CA PHE A 224 -19.83 -1.10 3.89
C PHE A 224 -20.98 -0.08 3.94
N GLY A 225 -21.08 0.82 2.95
CA GLY A 225 -22.07 1.90 2.96
C GLY A 225 -21.99 2.74 4.24
N ASN A 226 -23.14 2.93 4.91
CA ASN A 226 -23.25 3.67 6.17
C ASN A 226 -23.22 2.76 7.42
N TYR A 227 -22.93 1.47 7.27
CA TYR A 227 -22.94 0.53 8.38
C TYR A 227 -21.58 0.48 9.10
N THR A 228 -21.61 0.36 10.44
CA THR A 228 -20.42 0.17 11.31
C THR A 228 -20.45 -1.21 11.93
N ASP A 229 -19.34 -1.66 12.52
CA ASP A 229 -19.24 -2.95 13.24
C ASP A 229 -19.77 -4.13 12.41
N GLN A 230 -19.21 -4.28 11.21
CA GLN A 230 -19.65 -5.28 10.24
C GLN A 230 -18.98 -6.65 10.39
N PHE A 231 -18.12 -6.81 11.40
CA PHE A 231 -17.30 -8.01 11.61
C PHE A 231 -17.63 -8.72 12.92
N TYR A 232 -18.81 -8.48 13.49
CA TYR A 232 -19.23 -9.03 14.77
C TYR A 232 -18.99 -10.54 14.85
N ARG A 233 -18.08 -10.94 15.75
CA ARG A 233 -17.69 -12.34 15.99
C ARG A 233 -17.25 -13.09 14.72
N MET A 234 -16.75 -12.39 13.68
CA MET A 234 -16.35 -12.98 12.41
C MET A 234 -15.42 -14.20 12.59
N LEU A 235 -14.52 -14.15 13.59
CA LEU A 235 -13.54 -15.19 13.89
C LEU A 235 -13.74 -15.86 15.27
N SER A 236 -14.95 -15.81 15.83
CA SER A 236 -15.21 -16.42 17.14
C SER A 236 -14.87 -17.91 17.15
N GLY A 237 -14.02 -18.35 18.09
CA GLY A 237 -13.54 -19.74 18.15
C GLY A 237 -12.46 -20.10 17.11
N VAL A 238 -11.86 -19.11 16.44
CA VAL A 238 -10.68 -19.23 15.58
C VAL A 238 -9.46 -18.67 16.33
N SER A 239 -8.29 -19.30 16.15
CA SER A 239 -7.04 -18.89 16.80
C SER A 239 -5.91 -18.77 15.79
N GLY A 240 -5.10 -17.70 15.89
CA GLY A 240 -3.90 -17.51 15.06
C GLY A 240 -4.19 -17.18 13.59
N CYS A 241 -5.37 -16.62 13.28
CA CYS A 241 -5.72 -16.22 11.91
C CYS A 241 -5.15 -14.83 11.60
N THR A 242 -4.52 -14.69 10.43
CA THR A 242 -4.07 -13.42 9.87
C THR A 242 -5.12 -12.88 8.91
N VAL A 243 -5.52 -11.62 9.06
CA VAL A 243 -6.54 -10.97 8.22
C VAL A 243 -5.94 -9.76 7.51
N HIS A 244 -5.96 -9.81 6.19
CA HIS A 244 -5.42 -8.80 5.28
C HIS A 244 -6.51 -7.87 4.74
N PHE A 245 -6.30 -6.57 4.92
CA PHE A 245 -7.13 -5.49 4.37
C PHE A 245 -6.29 -4.51 3.57
N PRO A 246 -6.85 -3.82 2.56
CA PRO A 246 -6.13 -2.76 1.88
C PRO A 246 -6.03 -1.52 2.78
N ILE A 247 -4.87 -0.86 2.79
CA ILE A 247 -4.57 0.30 3.64
C ILE A 247 -5.62 1.42 3.52
N ARG A 248 -6.23 1.56 2.33
CA ARG A 248 -7.24 2.58 2.03
C ARG A 248 -8.51 2.48 2.86
N ILE A 249 -8.79 1.33 3.51
CA ILE A 249 -9.94 1.18 4.41
C ILE A 249 -9.59 1.32 5.89
N LYS A 250 -8.31 1.46 6.24
CA LYS A 250 -7.86 1.53 7.63
C LYS A 250 -8.64 2.58 8.43
N LYS A 251 -8.66 3.83 7.97
CA LYS A 251 -9.41 4.92 8.63
C LYS A 251 -10.92 4.68 8.74
N THR A 252 -11.48 3.85 7.87
CA THR A 252 -12.91 3.51 7.90
C THR A 252 -13.23 2.54 9.03
N ILE A 253 -12.34 1.56 9.31
CA ILE A 253 -12.64 0.43 10.20
C ILE A 253 -11.79 0.36 11.47
N GLU A 254 -10.68 1.09 11.56
CA GLU A 254 -9.68 0.95 12.66
C GLU A 254 -10.26 1.20 14.07
N ASN A 255 -11.31 2.01 14.15
CA ASN A 255 -11.98 2.34 15.42
C ASN A 255 -13.23 1.47 15.70
N TRP A 256 -13.53 0.49 14.85
CA TRP A 256 -14.68 -0.39 15.06
C TRP A 256 -14.40 -1.39 16.18
N SER A 257 -15.40 -1.62 17.03
CA SER A 257 -15.27 -2.50 18.20
C SER A 257 -14.91 -3.94 17.81
N ASP A 258 -15.43 -4.40 16.67
CA ASP A 258 -15.11 -5.71 16.13
C ASP A 258 -13.65 -5.84 15.68
N VAL A 259 -13.04 -4.76 15.17
CA VAL A 259 -11.65 -4.77 14.70
C VAL A 259 -10.70 -4.74 15.91
N ILE A 260 -10.97 -3.88 16.88
CA ILE A 260 -10.20 -3.77 18.12
C ILE A 260 -10.20 -5.11 18.89
N SER A 261 -11.34 -5.81 18.91
CA SER A 261 -11.47 -7.13 19.55
C SER A 261 -10.89 -8.29 18.75
N GLY A 262 -10.12 -8.04 17.69
CA GLY A 262 -9.54 -9.10 16.86
C GLY A 262 -10.60 -9.97 16.19
N PHE A 263 -11.74 -9.38 15.84
CA PHE A 263 -12.90 -10.04 15.24
C PHE A 263 -13.55 -11.12 16.10
N GLY A 264 -13.31 -11.07 17.41
CA GLY A 264 -13.71 -12.11 18.38
C GLY A 264 -12.86 -13.39 18.31
N GLY A 265 -11.80 -13.41 17.50
CA GLY A 265 -10.79 -14.46 17.47
C GLY A 265 -9.75 -14.31 18.57
N THR A 266 -8.86 -15.30 18.69
CA THR A 266 -7.73 -15.28 19.64
C THR A 266 -6.42 -15.26 18.87
N ASN A 267 -5.43 -14.48 19.31
CA ASN A 267 -4.16 -14.31 18.58
C ASN A 267 -4.36 -13.91 17.10
N THR A 268 -5.41 -13.14 16.81
CA THR A 268 -5.69 -12.64 15.46
C THR A 268 -4.66 -11.58 15.11
N VAL A 269 -4.04 -11.69 13.94
CA VAL A 269 -3.17 -10.64 13.38
C VAL A 269 -3.96 -9.87 12.33
N ILE A 270 -3.99 -8.54 12.42
CA ILE A 270 -4.69 -7.69 11.46
C ILE A 270 -3.66 -6.90 10.68
N LEU A 271 -3.71 -6.99 9.35
CA LEU A 271 -2.73 -6.38 8.47
C LEU A 271 -3.40 -5.42 7.49
N PHE A 272 -2.74 -4.30 7.26
CA PHE A 272 -3.16 -3.31 6.27
C PHE A 272 -2.15 -3.22 5.12
N ASP A 273 -2.46 -3.87 4.01
CA ASP A 273 -1.62 -4.03 2.84
C ASP A 273 -1.64 -2.78 1.95
N LEU A 274 -0.49 -2.41 1.40
CA LEU A 274 -0.38 -1.37 0.39
C LEU A 274 -0.79 -1.94 -0.98
N SER A 275 -1.82 -1.38 -1.62
CA SER A 275 -2.24 -1.80 -2.96
C SER A 275 -1.38 -1.19 -4.07
N ALA A 276 -1.32 -1.87 -5.25
CA ALA A 276 -0.79 -1.34 -6.52
C ALA A 276 -1.20 0.14 -6.70
N SER A 277 -0.22 1.04 -6.87
CA SER A 277 -0.43 2.47 -7.03
C SER A 277 0.18 2.89 -8.35
N THR A 278 -0.57 3.66 -9.15
CA THR A 278 -0.05 4.29 -10.36
C THR A 278 0.92 5.38 -9.94
N VAL A 279 2.17 5.31 -10.39
CA VAL A 279 3.13 6.40 -10.21
C VAL A 279 3.20 7.15 -11.54
N ASN A 280 2.73 8.39 -11.55
CA ASN A 280 2.84 9.27 -12.70
C ASN A 280 4.19 9.99 -12.63
N PHE A 281 5.01 9.86 -13.69
CA PHE A 281 6.27 10.56 -13.80
C PHE A 281 6.13 11.68 -14.82
N THR A 282 6.57 12.89 -14.47
CA THR A 282 6.81 13.97 -15.42
C THR A 282 8.32 14.19 -15.47
N SER A 283 8.91 13.92 -16.64
CA SER A 283 10.35 13.93 -16.84
C SER A 283 10.85 15.26 -17.43
N ASN A 284 12.00 15.72 -16.92
CA ASN A 284 12.78 16.81 -17.52
C ASN A 284 14.11 16.32 -18.15
N SER A 285 14.39 15.01 -18.23
CA SER A 285 15.57 14.44 -18.93
C SER A 285 15.46 12.92 -19.23
N ASP A 286 16.29 12.42 -20.15
CA ASP A 286 15.94 11.29 -21.03
C ASP A 286 15.96 9.86 -20.44
N ASN A 287 16.40 9.61 -19.19
CA ASN A 287 16.47 8.24 -18.65
C ASN A 287 16.24 8.14 -17.13
N TYR A 288 15.39 7.20 -16.71
CA TYR A 288 15.12 6.90 -15.30
C TYR A 288 15.34 5.42 -15.03
N ASN A 289 16.00 5.14 -13.91
CA ASN A 289 16.11 3.78 -13.40
C ASN A 289 15.31 3.66 -12.10
N LEU A 290 14.34 2.75 -12.11
CA LEU A 290 13.53 2.41 -10.96
C LEU A 290 14.20 1.24 -10.21
N TYR A 291 14.44 1.43 -8.92
CA TYR A 291 14.97 0.41 -8.02
C TYR A 291 14.04 0.23 -6.82
N ILE A 292 14.08 -0.96 -6.22
CA ILE A 292 13.37 -1.28 -4.98
C ILE A 292 14.45 -1.79 -4.03
N ASP A 293 14.63 -1.12 -2.89
CA ASP A 293 15.70 -1.41 -1.93
C ASP A 293 15.23 -2.40 -0.86
N LYS A 294 16.06 -3.40 -0.55
CA LYS A 294 15.72 -4.55 0.30
C LYS A 294 16.06 -4.33 1.78
N ASP A 295 17.00 -3.44 2.11
CA ASP A 295 17.72 -3.51 3.39
C ASP A 295 17.42 -2.35 4.35
N LEU A 296 16.16 -2.16 4.73
CA LEU A 296 15.80 -1.16 5.76
C LEU A 296 14.71 -1.64 6.72
N ILE A 297 14.86 -2.85 7.25
CA ILE A 297 14.31 -3.26 8.55
C ILE A 297 15.37 -4.17 9.19
N GLU A 298 16.24 -3.61 10.03
CA GLU A 298 16.98 -4.44 10.99
C GLU A 298 15.96 -5.00 12.00
N GLU A 299 16.02 -6.32 12.21
CA GLU A 299 15.31 -7.05 13.26
C GLU A 299 15.57 -6.38 14.62
N SER A 300 14.71 -5.45 15.03
CA SER A 300 14.60 -5.11 16.45
C SER A 300 13.56 -6.04 17.06
N THR A 301 14.09 -6.98 17.81
CA THR A 301 13.39 -7.81 18.79
C THR A 301 12.49 -6.95 19.66
N ILE A 302 11.17 -6.99 19.40
CA ILE A 302 10.18 -6.53 20.36
C ILE A 302 9.52 -7.77 20.94
N LEU A 303 9.84 -8.02 22.21
CA LEU A 303 9.17 -8.98 23.06
C LEU A 303 7.67 -8.64 23.14
N LEU A 304 6.85 -9.65 22.89
CA LEU A 304 5.40 -9.69 23.13
C LEU A 304 5.05 -9.16 24.52
N PRO A 305 3.92 -8.45 24.63
CA PRO A 305 2.95 -8.73 25.68
C PRO A 305 1.59 -9.10 25.09
N ALA A 306 0.89 -9.97 25.81
CA ALA A 306 -0.49 -10.32 25.55
C ALA A 306 -1.44 -9.14 25.82
N GLU A 307 -2.57 -9.17 25.11
CA GLU A 307 -3.76 -8.31 25.19
C GLU A 307 -3.71 -7.03 24.32
N ASP A 308 -4.65 -6.99 23.36
CA ASP A 308 -4.92 -5.98 22.33
C ASP A 308 -4.15 -6.14 20.99
N ALA A 309 -4.90 -6.40 19.92
CA ALA A 309 -4.41 -6.84 18.61
C ALA A 309 -3.38 -5.88 17.99
N GLU A 310 -2.15 -6.37 17.78
CA GLU A 310 -1.08 -5.65 17.09
C GLU A 310 -1.27 -5.70 15.57
N TYR A 311 -1.34 -4.51 14.95
CA TYR A 311 -1.42 -4.35 13.51
C TYR A 311 -0.02 -4.38 12.89
N LEU A 312 0.35 -5.51 12.30
CA LEU A 312 1.58 -5.64 11.52
C LEU A 312 1.30 -5.37 10.03
N ALA A 313 2.34 -5.22 9.21
CA ALA A 313 2.22 -5.24 7.76
C ALA A 313 3.04 -6.44 7.26
N HIS A 314 2.40 -7.43 6.64
CA HIS A 314 3.03 -8.68 6.23
C HIS A 314 3.20 -8.75 4.70
N ASP A 315 4.15 -9.58 4.25
CA ASP A 315 4.54 -9.79 2.85
C ASP A 315 4.45 -11.30 2.54
N ASN A 316 3.55 -11.69 1.63
CA ASN A 316 3.31 -13.09 1.25
C ASN A 316 4.29 -13.55 0.14
N SER A 317 5.58 -13.56 0.46
CA SER A 317 6.71 -14.28 -0.19
C SER A 317 6.73 -14.53 -1.71
N ALA A 318 7.69 -13.91 -2.42
CA ALA A 318 8.70 -14.58 -3.29
C ALA A 318 9.79 -13.59 -3.79
N ASN A 319 11.04 -13.77 -3.32
CA ASN A 319 12.27 -13.04 -3.72
C ASN A 319 12.46 -12.82 -5.24
N LYS A 320 11.90 -11.74 -5.81
CA LYS A 320 12.27 -11.23 -7.14
C LYS A 320 12.34 -9.71 -7.14
N VAL A 321 13.47 -9.19 -7.63
CA VAL A 321 13.69 -7.76 -7.88
C VAL A 321 13.13 -7.42 -9.26
N LEU A 322 12.22 -6.45 -9.33
CA LEU A 322 11.78 -5.87 -10.61
C LEU A 322 12.79 -4.78 -11.00
N VAL A 323 13.48 -4.98 -12.12
CA VAL A 323 14.36 -3.96 -12.74
C VAL A 323 13.74 -3.59 -14.08
N GLN A 324 13.21 -2.37 -14.19
CA GLN A 324 12.68 -1.84 -15.45
C GLN A 324 13.34 -0.49 -15.72
N THR A 325 14.06 -0.40 -16.83
CA THR A 325 14.68 0.84 -17.31
C THR A 325 13.71 1.53 -18.26
N LEU A 326 13.36 2.78 -17.96
CA LEU A 326 12.60 3.64 -18.87
C LEU A 326 13.59 4.44 -19.70
N THR A 327 13.75 4.06 -20.96
CA THR A 327 14.62 4.76 -21.92
C THR A 327 13.83 5.68 -22.83
N ASN A 328 14.45 6.79 -23.25
CA ASN A 328 13.97 7.68 -24.31
C ASN A 328 12.68 8.46 -23.96
N LEU A 329 12.56 8.97 -22.72
CA LEU A 329 11.44 9.84 -22.37
C LEU A 329 11.63 11.24 -22.94
N VAL A 330 10.59 11.79 -23.57
CA VAL A 330 10.61 13.14 -24.13
C VAL A 330 10.33 14.18 -23.03
N GLU A 331 10.91 15.37 -23.14
CA GLU A 331 10.66 16.48 -22.22
C GLU A 331 9.15 16.76 -22.10
N ASN A 332 8.64 16.78 -20.86
CA ASN A 332 7.21 16.93 -20.52
C ASN A 332 6.29 15.76 -20.94
N GLU A 333 6.84 14.60 -21.28
CA GLU A 333 6.05 13.39 -21.51
C GLU A 333 5.57 12.81 -20.17
N THR A 334 4.26 12.61 -20.05
CA THR A 334 3.68 11.81 -18.94
C THR A 334 3.66 10.36 -19.36
N LYS A 335 4.47 9.53 -18.69
CA LYS A 335 4.44 8.08 -18.89
C LYS A 335 3.82 7.39 -17.68
N ASN A 336 2.78 6.61 -17.96
CA ASN A 336 2.09 5.81 -16.96
C ASN A 336 2.73 4.43 -16.89
N GLU A 337 3.40 4.11 -15.79
CA GLU A 337 3.87 2.76 -15.53
C GLU A 337 3.05 2.15 -14.40
N PHE A 338 2.50 0.97 -14.68
CA PHE A 338 1.78 0.19 -13.68
C PHE A 338 2.81 -0.52 -12.80
N ILE A 339 2.97 -0.06 -11.56
CA ILE A 339 3.78 -0.74 -10.56
C ILE A 339 2.85 -1.58 -9.69
N ASP A 340 2.92 -2.89 -9.91
CA ASP A 340 2.17 -3.86 -9.11
C ASP A 340 2.89 -4.12 -7.78
N PHE A 341 2.41 -3.50 -6.70
CA PHE A 341 2.92 -3.72 -5.33
C PHE A 341 2.56 -5.11 -4.78
N ASN A 342 1.86 -5.97 -5.53
CA ASN A 342 1.64 -7.37 -5.15
C ASN A 342 2.93 -8.22 -5.08
N GLN A 343 4.11 -7.67 -5.40
CA GLN A 343 5.39 -8.36 -5.25
C GLN A 343 6.39 -7.55 -4.40
N ASN A 344 6.53 -7.97 -3.14
CA ASN A 344 7.67 -7.81 -2.20
C ASN A 344 8.38 -6.44 -2.11
N SER A 345 7.70 -5.31 -2.35
CA SER A 345 8.35 -4.01 -2.43
C SER A 345 7.82 -3.04 -1.38
N ARG A 346 8.64 -2.75 -0.36
CA ARG A 346 8.27 -1.87 0.76
C ARG A 346 8.84 -0.45 0.64
N LYS A 347 9.60 -0.14 -0.42
CA LYS A 347 10.11 1.19 -0.78
C LYS A 347 10.25 1.34 -2.30
N ILE A 348 9.92 2.51 -2.84
CA ILE A 348 10.19 2.88 -4.24
C ILE A 348 11.41 3.79 -4.24
N LYS A 349 12.50 3.39 -4.91
CA LYS A 349 13.72 4.17 -5.04
C LYS A 349 13.89 4.57 -6.50
N ILE A 350 13.82 5.85 -6.80
CA ILE A 350 14.01 6.37 -8.15
C ILE A 350 15.42 6.95 -8.19
N ILE A 351 16.27 6.47 -9.11
CA ILE A 351 17.60 7.05 -9.34
C ILE A 351 17.51 7.93 -10.57
N THR A 352 17.68 9.23 -10.36
CA THR A 352 17.73 10.25 -11.41
C THR A 352 19.16 10.80 -11.53
N ASN A 353 19.43 11.51 -12.62
CA ASN A 353 20.60 12.38 -12.65
C ASN A 353 20.37 13.54 -11.66
N HIS A 354 21.40 13.91 -10.89
CA HIS A 354 21.35 14.98 -9.88
C HIS A 354 20.61 16.23 -10.39
N GLY A 355 19.66 16.73 -9.59
CA GLY A 355 18.90 17.95 -9.88
C GLY A 355 17.56 17.76 -10.61
N THR A 356 17.07 16.53 -10.75
CA THR A 356 15.76 16.25 -11.37
C THR A 356 14.64 16.23 -10.32
N ASN A 357 13.61 17.05 -10.49
CA ASN A 357 12.42 17.03 -9.62
C ASN A 357 11.56 15.80 -9.93
N VAL A 358 11.20 15.04 -8.88
CA VAL A 358 10.32 13.87 -8.98
C VAL A 358 9.08 14.14 -8.15
N TYR A 359 7.91 13.90 -8.74
CA TYR A 359 6.62 14.05 -8.07
C TYR A 359 5.86 12.72 -8.13
N PHE A 360 5.21 12.35 -7.03
CA PHE A 360 4.28 11.23 -6.95
C PHE A 360 2.87 11.77 -6.99
N ASP A 361 2.06 11.33 -7.96
CA ASP A 361 0.62 11.60 -7.95
C ASP A 361 -0.12 10.40 -7.38
N ILE A 362 -0.67 10.53 -6.17
CA ILE A 362 -1.47 9.50 -5.52
C ILE A 362 -2.91 9.98 -5.47
N LEU A 363 -3.76 9.39 -6.32
CA LEU A 363 -5.20 9.68 -6.37
C LEU A 363 -5.53 11.17 -6.58
N GLY A 364 -4.76 11.88 -7.41
CA GLY A 364 -4.96 13.29 -7.74
C GLY A 364 -4.24 14.26 -6.80
N VAL A 365 -3.32 13.75 -5.98
CA VAL A 365 -2.49 14.54 -5.05
C VAL A 365 -1.03 14.41 -5.46
N GLN A 366 -0.45 15.51 -5.94
CA GLN A 366 0.99 15.61 -6.23
C GLN A 366 1.79 15.79 -4.95
N ILE A 367 2.72 14.87 -4.70
CA ILE A 367 3.63 14.86 -3.56
C ILE A 367 5.05 14.91 -4.11
N CYS A 368 5.84 15.91 -3.71
CA CYS A 368 7.25 15.97 -4.10
C CYS A 368 8.02 14.83 -3.42
N ALA A 369 8.85 14.12 -4.18
CA ALA A 369 9.73 13.10 -3.66
C ALA A 369 10.85 13.76 -2.83
N VAL A 370 11.14 13.25 -1.63
CA VAL A 370 12.24 13.77 -0.80
C VAL A 370 13.54 13.06 -1.18
N GLU A 371 14.57 13.80 -1.56
CA GLU A 371 15.91 13.28 -1.84
C GLU A 371 16.63 12.91 -0.54
N GLU A 372 16.84 11.61 -0.31
CA GLU A 372 17.86 11.07 0.58
C GLU A 372 19.25 11.06 -0.09
N SER A 373 20.29 10.87 0.72
CA SER A 373 21.69 10.91 0.27
C SER A 373 21.95 9.99 -0.95
N ASN A 374 22.78 10.50 -1.89
CA ASN A 374 23.20 9.85 -3.13
C ASN A 374 22.10 9.73 -4.21
N GLY A 375 21.22 10.73 -4.36
CA GLY A 375 20.23 10.77 -5.45
C GLY A 375 19.10 9.76 -5.31
N ASN A 376 18.80 9.36 -4.07
CA ASN A 376 17.80 8.35 -3.75
C ASN A 376 16.57 9.05 -3.19
N PHE A 377 15.39 8.87 -3.78
CA PHE A 377 14.19 9.47 -3.23
C PHE A 377 13.39 8.47 -2.40
N ALA A 378 12.89 8.88 -1.22
CA ALA A 378 12.07 8.04 -0.35
C ALA A 378 10.77 8.76 0.10
N ILE A 379 9.70 7.98 0.25
CA ILE A 379 8.48 8.37 0.97
C ILE A 379 8.45 7.54 2.27
N ASN A 380 8.56 8.17 3.43
CA ASN A 380 8.25 7.52 4.71
C ASN A 380 6.80 7.84 5.13
N TYR A 381 6.12 6.84 5.66
CA TYR A 381 4.65 6.75 5.77
C TYR A 381 4.01 7.56 6.93
N ILE A 382 2.68 7.60 6.85
CA ILE A 382 1.61 8.39 7.48
C ILE A 382 1.35 8.05 8.97
N GLY A 383 1.17 9.10 9.78
CA GLY A 383 0.54 9.10 11.12
C GLY A 383 -0.42 10.30 11.28
N ASN A 384 -1.36 10.23 12.23
CA ASN A 384 -2.34 11.30 12.49
C ASN A 384 -1.69 12.52 13.18
N ASN A 385 -2.13 13.73 12.78
CA ASN A 385 -1.88 15.02 13.45
C ASN A 385 -0.42 15.28 13.88
N ILE A 386 0.47 15.38 12.89
CA ILE A 386 1.82 15.91 13.11
C ILE A 386 2.03 17.04 12.10
N ASP A 387 2.41 18.19 12.63
CA ASP A 387 3.02 19.26 11.87
C ASP A 387 4.29 18.71 11.22
N ILE A 388 4.25 18.43 9.91
CA ILE A 388 5.41 17.88 9.20
C ILE A 388 6.34 19.04 8.88
N SER A 389 7.38 19.21 9.68
CA SER A 389 8.47 20.10 9.34
C SER A 389 9.21 19.56 8.12
N TYR A 390 9.32 20.36 7.07
CA TYR A 390 10.12 20.04 5.89
C TYR A 390 11.31 20.99 5.79
N PHE A 391 12.40 20.48 5.19
CA PHE A 391 13.54 21.24 4.72
C PHE A 391 13.78 20.86 3.26
N ILE A 392 13.91 21.86 2.39
CA ILE A 392 14.29 21.69 1.00
C ILE A 392 15.69 22.26 0.84
N ASP A 393 16.63 21.39 0.46
CA ASP A 393 17.95 21.80 -0.01
C ASP A 393 17.80 22.30 -1.45
N GLY A 394 17.94 23.62 -1.66
CA GLY A 394 17.87 24.19 -3.01
C GLY A 394 19.13 23.93 -3.86
N GLY A 395 20.08 23.13 -3.35
CA GLY A 395 21.34 22.82 -4.01
C GLY A 395 22.19 24.06 -4.23
N ASP A 396 22.91 24.12 -5.35
CA ASP A 396 23.72 25.28 -5.72
C ASP A 396 22.91 26.38 -6.45
N ASN A 397 21.63 26.11 -6.80
CA ASN A 397 20.85 26.99 -7.69
C ASN A 397 19.73 27.77 -6.99
N TYR A 398 19.19 27.27 -5.87
CA TYR A 398 18.01 27.85 -5.20
C TYR A 398 18.18 28.00 -3.70
N THR A 399 17.48 28.94 -3.06
CA THR A 399 17.47 29.12 -1.60
C THR A 399 16.94 27.88 -0.88
N ASP A 400 17.46 27.61 0.31
CA ASP A 400 16.88 26.57 1.17
C ASP A 400 15.49 27.02 1.65
N ALA A 401 14.54 26.10 1.74
CA ALA A 401 13.21 26.39 2.29
C ALA A 401 12.90 25.49 3.47
N THR A 402 12.30 26.06 4.51
CA THR A 402 11.74 25.32 5.64
C THR A 402 10.30 25.71 5.85
N GLY A 403 9.52 24.81 6.41
CA GLY A 403 8.16 25.12 6.83
C GLY A 403 7.50 23.93 7.48
N THR A 404 6.21 24.09 7.74
CA THR A 404 5.41 23.08 8.42
C THR A 404 4.17 22.80 7.60
N ILE A 405 3.97 21.54 7.20
CA ILE A 405 2.74 21.10 6.57
C ILE A 405 1.73 20.78 7.68
N SER A 406 0.70 21.61 7.81
CA SER A 406 -0.43 21.32 8.70
C SER A 406 -1.53 20.63 7.92
N VAL A 407 -1.86 19.39 8.30
CA VAL A 407 -2.90 18.59 7.66
C VAL A 407 -4.26 18.90 8.28
N GLN A 408 -5.14 19.61 7.57
CA GLN A 408 -6.52 19.81 7.99
C GLN A 408 -7.49 19.29 6.91
N ASN A 409 -8.47 18.46 7.32
CA ASN A 409 -9.61 18.07 6.49
C ASN A 409 -9.27 17.41 5.14
N ASN A 410 -8.28 16.51 5.13
CA ASN A 410 -7.85 15.74 3.94
C ASN A 410 -7.34 16.57 2.75
N ASN A 411 -7.10 17.87 2.92
CA ASN A 411 -6.42 18.72 1.94
C ASN A 411 -5.09 19.19 2.50
N VAL A 412 -4.03 19.00 1.73
CA VAL A 412 -2.68 19.50 2.01
C VAL A 412 -2.35 20.51 0.93
N SER A 413 -2.18 21.77 1.30
CA SER A 413 -1.72 22.80 0.38
C SER A 413 -0.69 23.68 1.09
N GLN A 414 0.54 23.65 0.59
CA GLN A 414 1.61 24.54 1.03
C GLN A 414 2.30 25.15 -0.18
N ASN A 415 2.26 26.47 -0.26
CA ASN A 415 2.99 27.22 -1.27
C ASN A 415 4.43 27.41 -0.76
N ILE A 416 5.39 26.84 -1.47
CA ILE A 416 6.82 26.97 -1.18
C ILE A 416 7.42 27.91 -2.23
N THR A 417 7.96 29.04 -1.78
CA THR A 417 8.67 29.98 -2.65
C THR A 417 10.16 29.70 -2.60
N LEU A 418 10.74 29.25 -3.71
CA LEU A 418 12.19 29.12 -3.89
C LEU A 418 12.69 30.30 -4.73
N SER A 419 13.77 30.95 -4.29
CA SER A 419 14.45 32.01 -5.04
C SER A 419 15.80 31.51 -5.55
N ASN A 420 16.40 32.16 -6.55
CA ASN A 420 17.75 31.81 -7.00
C ASN A 420 18.76 32.04 -5.86
N ALA A 421 19.62 31.05 -5.60
CA ALA A 421 20.69 31.17 -4.61
C ALA A 421 21.80 32.10 -5.12
N THR A 422 22.35 32.92 -4.23
CA THR A 422 23.58 33.67 -4.53
C THR A 422 24.76 32.98 -3.84
N ILE A 423 25.62 32.32 -4.63
CA ILE A 423 26.84 31.70 -4.11
C ILE A 423 27.97 32.74 -4.08
N SER A 424 28.61 32.89 -2.92
CA SER A 424 29.81 33.71 -2.76
C SER A 424 30.88 32.98 -1.97
N ASN A 425 32.14 33.42 -2.09
CA ASN A 425 33.22 32.89 -1.26
C ASN A 425 33.04 33.37 0.19
N PHE A 426 33.19 32.45 1.15
CA PHE A 426 33.20 32.80 2.56
C PHE A 426 34.54 33.43 2.94
N SER A 427 34.48 34.52 3.70
CA SER A 427 35.63 35.12 4.36
C SER A 427 35.44 35.00 5.87
N ARG A 428 36.32 34.23 6.52
CA ARG A 428 36.26 34.01 7.97
C ARG A 428 36.55 35.32 8.71
N PRO A 429 35.63 35.83 9.56
CA PRO A 429 35.92 37.01 10.37
C PRO A 429 36.90 36.69 11.51
N ASN A 430 37.57 37.72 12.00
CA ASN A 430 38.38 37.64 13.21
C ASN A 430 37.52 37.96 14.43
N LEU A 431 37.42 37.02 15.37
CA LEU A 431 36.58 37.15 16.55
C LEU A 431 37.32 37.77 17.73
N SER A 432 36.62 38.58 18.54
CA SER A 432 37.12 39.07 19.85
C SER A 432 36.58 38.28 21.04
N ALA A 433 35.61 37.38 20.81
CA ALA A 433 35.01 36.45 21.77
C ALA A 433 34.34 35.29 21.03
N ASN A 434 33.97 34.20 21.73
CA ASN A 434 33.33 33.01 21.13
C ASN A 434 32.04 33.31 20.35
N GLY A 435 31.33 34.40 20.67
CA GLY A 435 30.02 34.69 20.09
C GLY A 435 28.94 33.73 20.61
N THR A 436 27.78 33.73 19.94
CA THR A 436 26.62 32.91 20.31
C THR A 436 26.32 31.92 19.20
N MET A 437 26.37 30.62 19.51
CA MET A 437 25.96 29.55 18.58
C MET A 437 24.50 29.75 18.18
N GLY A 438 24.20 29.79 16.88
CA GLY A 438 22.86 30.11 16.38
C GLY A 438 22.49 31.59 16.39
N GLY A 439 23.43 32.49 16.74
CA GLY A 439 23.23 33.94 16.74
C GLY A 439 23.25 34.58 15.35
N ASN A 440 23.40 35.91 15.32
CA ASN A 440 23.37 36.70 14.08
C ASN A 440 24.74 36.89 13.41
N SER A 441 25.79 36.28 13.95
CA SER A 441 27.17 36.42 13.47
C SER A 441 27.93 35.11 13.54
N PHE A 442 29.08 35.05 12.87
CA PHE A 442 30.01 33.93 13.02
C PHE A 442 30.35 33.74 14.51
N ALA A 443 30.37 32.48 14.95
CA ALA A 443 30.62 32.11 16.34
C ALA A 443 31.39 30.79 16.40
N VAL A 444 32.06 30.55 17.53
CA VAL A 444 32.76 29.31 17.80
C VAL A 444 32.49 28.83 19.22
N SER A 445 32.55 27.53 19.41
CA SER A 445 32.45 26.90 20.73
C SER A 445 33.32 25.65 20.78
N CYS A 446 33.54 25.14 21.98
CA CYS A 446 34.25 23.89 22.21
C CYS A 446 33.59 23.13 23.35
N ASP A 447 33.79 21.82 23.41
CA ASP A 447 33.32 20.99 24.53
C ASP A 447 34.03 21.32 25.85
N SER A 448 35.28 21.77 25.77
CA SER A 448 36.12 22.11 26.90
C SER A 448 37.28 23.02 26.48
N SER A 449 37.70 23.89 27.40
CA SER A 449 38.88 24.73 27.25
C SER A 449 39.58 24.92 28.58
N VAL A 450 40.89 25.10 28.54
CA VAL A 450 41.67 25.55 29.70
C VAL A 450 41.31 27.01 29.98
N SER A 451 41.16 27.38 31.26
CA SER A 451 40.88 28.76 31.66
C SER A 451 41.93 29.72 31.08
N GLY A 452 41.47 30.77 30.39
CA GLY A 452 42.35 31.70 29.67
C GLY A 452 42.72 31.29 28.24
N TYR A 453 42.19 30.18 27.71
CA TYR A 453 42.49 29.67 26.36
C TYR A 453 41.20 29.33 25.57
N SER A 454 40.32 30.32 25.45
CA SER A 454 39.01 30.21 24.80
C SER A 454 39.09 29.80 23.32
N ALA A 455 38.00 29.19 22.81
CA ALA A 455 37.91 28.73 21.42
C ALA A 455 38.18 29.85 20.39
N TYR A 456 37.68 31.06 20.63
CA TYR A 456 37.83 32.18 19.69
C TYR A 456 39.27 32.57 19.38
N TYR A 457 40.24 32.24 20.24
CA TYR A 457 41.65 32.48 19.95
C TYR A 457 42.16 31.68 18.75
N ALA A 458 41.50 30.59 18.35
CA ALA A 458 41.83 29.91 17.10
C ALA A 458 41.28 30.63 15.85
N VAL A 459 40.50 31.71 16.03
CA VAL A 459 39.87 32.44 14.93
C VAL A 459 39.88 33.97 15.15
N ASP A 460 40.74 34.49 16.01
CA ASP A 460 40.86 35.93 16.30
C ASP A 460 41.84 36.66 15.34
N GLY A 461 42.57 35.90 14.53
CA GLY A 461 43.59 36.42 13.62
C GLY A 461 44.90 36.81 14.32
N ASN A 462 45.04 36.55 15.62
CA ASN A 462 46.23 36.80 16.40
C ASN A 462 46.93 35.48 16.77
N THR A 463 48.04 35.18 16.10
CA THR A 463 48.79 33.93 16.27
C THR A 463 49.58 33.81 17.58
N ASP A 464 49.53 34.84 18.44
CA ASP A 464 50.14 34.83 19.78
C ASP A 464 49.26 34.14 20.82
N TYR A 465 47.94 34.15 20.62
CA TYR A 465 46.98 33.42 21.44
C TYR A 465 46.61 32.07 20.81
N LEU A 466 45.95 31.21 21.57
CA LEU A 466 45.59 29.87 21.11
C LEU A 466 44.38 29.32 21.87
N TRP A 467 43.62 28.46 21.21
CA TRP A 467 42.67 27.58 21.88
C TRP A 467 43.42 26.38 22.47
N MET A 468 43.23 26.13 23.76
CA MET A 468 43.83 25.01 24.48
C MET A 468 42.76 24.18 25.15
N VAL A 469 42.90 22.87 24.99
CA VAL A 469 42.09 21.88 25.69
C VAL A 469 42.99 20.76 26.20
N ASN A 470 42.69 20.32 27.43
CA ASN A 470 43.24 19.12 28.04
C ASN A 470 42.04 18.23 28.41
N ASN A 471 41.77 17.21 27.61
CA ASN A 471 40.65 16.31 27.81
C ASN A 471 41.16 14.89 28.12
N THR A 472 40.70 14.34 29.25
CA THR A 472 41.06 12.99 29.71
C THR A 472 40.56 11.90 28.77
N ASN A 473 39.51 12.17 27.98
CA ASN A 473 38.87 11.19 27.11
C ASN A 473 39.50 11.12 25.70
N SER A 474 40.60 11.86 25.45
CA SER A 474 41.29 11.88 24.16
C SER A 474 40.43 12.27 22.95
N ILE A 475 39.35 13.02 23.19
CA ILE A 475 38.45 13.57 22.18
C ILE A 475 38.22 15.03 22.52
N CYS A 476 38.46 15.93 21.56
CA CYS A 476 38.21 17.36 21.71
C CYS A 476 37.32 17.82 20.56
N LYS A 477 36.25 18.56 20.85
CA LYS A 477 35.32 19.08 19.83
C LYS A 477 35.45 20.59 19.71
N TYR A 478 35.66 21.05 18.48
CA TYR A 478 35.60 22.46 18.11
C TYR A 478 34.48 22.67 17.13
N THR A 479 33.57 23.61 17.42
CA THR A 479 32.43 23.91 16.58
C THR A 479 32.50 25.35 16.11
N PHE A 480 32.26 25.59 14.82
CA PHE A 480 32.03 26.92 14.30
C PHE A 480 30.65 27.03 13.66
N TYR A 481 30.07 28.23 13.73
CA TYR A 481 28.76 28.56 13.22
C TYR A 481 28.85 29.79 12.34
N ASN A 482 28.10 29.79 11.24
CA ASN A 482 27.85 30.96 10.41
C ASN A 482 26.34 31.09 10.15
N PRO A 483 25.74 32.29 10.28
CA PRO A 483 24.31 32.48 10.03
C PRO A 483 23.91 32.14 8.59
N ILE A 484 24.81 32.38 7.65
CA ILE A 484 24.69 31.98 6.25
C ILE A 484 25.33 30.59 6.11
N PRO A 485 24.60 29.55 5.66
CA PRO A 485 25.13 28.20 5.52
C PRO A 485 26.40 28.15 4.66
N LEU A 486 27.38 27.34 5.09
CA LEU A 486 28.68 27.18 4.44
C LEU A 486 28.81 25.78 3.83
N LYS A 487 29.39 25.69 2.64
CA LYS A 487 29.88 24.45 2.03
C LYS A 487 31.40 24.43 2.16
N VAL A 488 31.89 23.77 3.20
CA VAL A 488 33.31 23.76 3.55
C VAL A 488 34.07 22.80 2.65
N SER A 489 35.10 23.31 1.97
CA SER A 489 35.97 22.54 1.07
C SER A 489 37.35 22.29 1.68
N GLN A 490 37.77 23.09 2.66
CA GLN A 490 39.06 22.93 3.31
C GLN A 490 39.07 23.47 4.73
N ILE A 491 39.76 22.74 5.60
CA ILE A 491 40.11 23.16 6.96
C ILE A 491 41.63 23.11 7.10
N VAL A 492 42.24 24.15 7.63
CA VAL A 492 43.68 24.23 7.90
C VAL A 492 43.90 24.47 9.38
N ASN A 493 44.52 23.52 10.06
CA ASN A 493 44.85 23.63 11.48
C ASN A 493 46.30 24.09 11.64
N TYR A 494 46.50 25.15 12.44
CA TYR A 494 47.83 25.67 12.79
C TYR A 494 48.11 25.44 14.28
N TYR A 495 49.14 24.66 14.60
CA TYR A 495 49.47 24.27 15.97
C TYR A 495 50.71 24.98 16.51
N THR A 496 50.83 25.02 17.84
CA THR A 496 52.06 25.48 18.52
C THR A 496 53.22 24.49 18.45
N SER A 497 52.93 23.19 18.39
CA SER A 497 53.89 22.10 18.44
C SER A 497 53.27 20.82 17.89
N THR A 498 54.07 19.97 17.26
CA THR A 498 53.65 18.66 16.74
C THR A 498 53.24 17.68 17.85
N THR A 499 53.68 17.91 19.10
CA THR A 499 53.26 17.10 20.26
C THR A 499 51.76 17.20 20.50
N TYR A 500 51.18 18.38 20.27
CA TYR A 500 49.77 18.69 20.56
C TYR A 500 48.87 18.69 19.31
N SER A 501 49.38 18.26 18.15
CA SER A 501 48.55 18.10 16.95
C SER A 501 47.86 16.74 16.95
N ALA A 502 46.60 16.73 16.51
CA ALA A 502 45.87 15.50 16.25
C ALA A 502 46.34 14.90 14.92
N SER A 503 46.19 13.58 14.78
CA SER A 503 46.38 12.88 13.51
C SER A 503 45.06 12.36 12.94
N ASN A 504 43.98 12.33 13.72
CA ASN A 504 42.69 11.79 13.32
C ASN A 504 41.57 12.78 13.63
N PHE A 505 40.72 13.01 12.63
CA PHE A 505 39.67 14.02 12.64
C PHE A 505 38.37 13.43 12.13
N THR A 506 37.26 13.84 12.72
CA THR A 506 35.93 13.71 12.11
C THR A 506 35.38 15.11 11.88
N VAL A 507 34.91 15.40 10.67
CA VAL A 507 34.24 16.67 10.35
C VAL A 507 32.77 16.38 10.13
N GLU A 508 31.91 17.15 10.80
CA GLU A 508 30.46 16.98 10.78
C GLU A 508 29.79 18.31 10.49
N GLY A 509 28.62 18.28 9.84
CA GLY A 509 27.79 19.44 9.55
C GLY A 509 26.40 19.31 10.19
N SER A 510 25.81 20.43 10.59
CA SER A 510 24.45 20.51 11.14
C SER A 510 23.77 21.84 10.79
N ASN A 511 22.44 21.85 10.78
CA ASN A 511 21.63 23.06 10.60
C ASN A 511 20.83 23.46 11.86
N ASP A 512 20.80 22.61 12.88
CA ASP A 512 20.08 22.80 14.14
C ASP A 512 20.98 22.70 15.38
N ASN A 513 22.26 22.36 15.20
CA ASN A 513 23.25 22.10 16.27
C ASN A 513 22.95 20.85 17.13
N GLU A 514 21.95 20.05 16.76
CA GLU A 514 21.52 18.85 17.47
C GLU A 514 21.75 17.59 16.63
N ASN A 515 21.30 17.61 15.38
CA ASN A 515 21.44 16.52 14.42
C ASN A 515 22.66 16.77 13.53
N TRP A 516 23.62 15.85 13.58
CA TRP A 516 24.92 16.00 12.91
C TRP A 516 25.09 14.95 11.80
N THR A 517 25.45 15.43 10.61
CA THR A 517 25.81 14.58 9.47
C THR A 517 27.34 14.51 9.38
N GLU A 518 27.89 13.30 9.35
CA GLU A 518 29.32 13.12 9.08
C GLU A 518 29.63 13.57 7.64
N ILE A 519 30.56 14.53 7.50
CA ILE A 519 31.09 14.97 6.21
C ILE A 519 32.30 14.11 5.83
N GLY A 520 33.08 13.67 6.82
CA GLY A 520 34.10 12.64 6.62
C GLY A 520 35.05 12.49 7.79
N THR A 521 35.84 11.41 7.72
CA THR A 521 36.93 11.10 8.64
C THR A 521 38.27 11.21 7.93
N TYR A 522 39.27 11.77 8.62
CA TYR A 522 40.56 12.09 8.04
C TYR A 522 41.69 11.66 8.94
N THR A 523 42.71 11.04 8.35
CA THR A 523 43.98 10.73 9.01
C THR A 523 45.11 11.48 8.32
N VAL A 524 45.83 12.32 9.07
CA VAL A 524 46.96 13.12 8.57
C VAL A 524 48.18 12.98 9.47
N SER A 525 49.37 13.21 8.91
CA SER A 525 50.62 13.21 9.68
C SER A 525 50.67 14.38 10.67
N LYS A 526 51.30 14.17 11.83
CA LYS A 526 51.49 15.23 12.84
C LYS A 526 52.50 16.28 12.37
N THR A 527 51.99 17.44 11.96
CA THR A 527 52.77 18.61 11.51
C THR A 527 52.27 19.88 12.21
N LEU A 528 53.00 20.99 12.08
CA LEU A 528 52.58 22.29 12.62
C LEU A 528 51.42 22.89 11.81
N THR A 529 51.34 22.60 10.52
CA THR A 529 50.23 22.99 9.64
C THR A 529 49.64 21.73 9.02
N GLN A 530 48.34 21.52 9.19
CA GLN A 530 47.62 20.38 8.64
C GLN A 530 46.44 20.84 7.79
N THR A 531 46.45 20.48 6.52
CA THR A 531 45.36 20.75 5.58
C THR A 531 44.48 19.51 5.44
N ILE A 532 43.19 19.69 5.70
CA ILE A 532 42.14 18.69 5.53
C ILE A 532 41.27 19.18 4.37
N ARG A 533 41.25 18.44 3.27
CA ARG A 533 40.32 18.69 2.15
C ARG A 533 39.00 18.02 2.47
N VAL A 534 37.96 18.82 2.63
CA VAL A 534 36.64 18.38 3.04
C VAL A 534 35.75 18.31 1.80
N ASN A 535 34.98 17.24 1.66
CA ASN A 535 34.03 17.11 0.55
C ASN A 535 32.60 17.34 1.04
N SER A 536 32.29 18.56 1.51
CA SER A 536 30.93 18.86 1.95
C SER A 536 29.99 18.83 0.75
N THR A 537 29.05 17.90 0.76
CA THR A 537 28.07 17.72 -0.32
C THR A 537 26.94 18.75 -0.26
N ARG A 538 26.72 19.37 0.92
CA ARG A 538 25.69 20.38 1.17
C ARG A 538 26.20 21.56 2.00
N TYR A 539 25.37 22.59 2.15
CA TYR A 539 25.65 23.75 3.00
C TYR A 539 25.13 23.52 4.43
N PHE A 540 25.94 23.85 5.44
CA PHE A 540 25.58 23.74 6.85
C PHE A 540 25.80 25.06 7.60
N LYS A 541 24.94 25.40 8.55
CA LYS A 541 25.17 26.54 9.45
C LYS A 541 26.22 26.24 10.50
N TYR A 542 26.25 25.00 10.98
CA TYR A 542 27.15 24.52 12.03
C TYR A 542 28.11 23.49 11.47
N HIS A 543 29.37 23.58 11.89
CA HIS A 543 30.40 22.62 11.54
C HIS A 543 31.17 22.24 12.79
N ARG A 544 31.39 20.96 12.99
CA ARG A 544 32.13 20.42 14.13
C ARG A 544 33.33 19.63 13.64
N ILE A 545 34.47 19.92 14.26
CA ILE A 545 35.71 19.19 14.09
C ILE A 545 35.96 18.43 15.40
N THR A 546 35.94 17.11 15.31
CA THR A 546 36.29 16.23 16.41
C THR A 546 37.74 15.78 16.25
N TYR A 547 38.61 16.27 17.13
CA TYR A 547 40.02 15.90 17.19
C TYR A 547 40.19 14.69 18.13
N LYS A 548 40.72 13.58 17.64
CA LYS A 548 41.07 12.42 18.49
C LYS A 548 42.47 12.61 19.08
N ASN A 549 42.56 13.42 20.13
CA ASN A 549 43.77 13.63 20.93
C ASN A 549 43.40 14.12 22.33
N SER A 550 44.24 13.87 23.34
CA SER A 550 44.03 14.31 24.73
C SER A 550 44.34 15.79 24.97
N THR A 551 45.20 16.36 24.13
CA THR A 551 45.55 17.78 24.22
C THR A 551 45.62 18.38 22.82
N ILE A 552 44.95 19.52 22.63
CA ILE A 552 45.03 20.34 21.43
C ILE A 552 45.50 21.74 21.82
N ARG A 553 46.42 22.29 21.03
CA ARG A 553 46.88 23.68 21.12
C ARG A 553 46.87 24.33 19.74
N LEU A 554 45.73 24.88 19.37
CA LEU A 554 45.44 25.42 18.05
C LEU A 554 45.61 26.95 18.07
N LYS A 555 46.58 27.45 17.31
CA LYS A 555 46.88 28.88 17.15
C LYS A 555 45.95 29.57 16.16
N ASP A 556 45.56 28.85 15.12
CA ASP A 556 44.66 29.39 14.09
C ASP A 556 43.94 28.25 13.37
N LEU A 557 42.74 28.55 12.87
CA LEU A 557 41.89 27.67 12.09
C LEU A 557 41.51 28.37 10.78
N GLY A 558 42.17 27.97 9.70
CA GLY A 558 41.81 28.38 8.35
C GLY A 558 40.59 27.61 7.85
N ILE A 559 39.62 28.32 7.27
CA ILE A 559 38.40 27.74 6.70
C ILE A 559 38.27 28.24 5.27
N THR A 560 38.16 27.32 4.31
CA THR A 560 37.79 27.63 2.93
C THR A 560 36.40 27.06 2.68
N ALA A 561 35.47 27.93 2.30
CA ALA A 561 34.08 27.57 2.03
C ALA A 561 33.45 28.52 1.03
N THR A 562 32.36 28.08 0.40
CA THR A 562 31.38 28.99 -0.19
C THR A 562 30.22 29.17 0.77
N GLN A 563 29.53 30.31 0.69
CA GLN A 563 28.34 30.60 1.47
C GLN A 563 27.16 30.85 0.53
N LYS A 564 25.98 30.42 0.96
CA LYS A 564 24.74 30.44 0.18
C LYS A 564 23.78 31.49 0.74
N GLY A 565 23.60 32.59 -0.01
CA GLY A 565 22.69 33.69 0.32
C GLY A 565 21.28 33.50 -0.20
#